data_AF-A0A258AJM5-F1
#
_entry.id   AF-A0A258AJM5-F1
#
_cell.length_a   1.000
_cell.length_b   1.000
_cell.length_c   1.000
_cell.angle_alpha   90.00
_cell.angle_beta   90.00
_cell.angle_gamma   90.00
#
_symmetry.space_group_name_H-M   'P 1'
#
loop_
_entity.id
_entity.type
_entity.pdbx_description
1 polymer ?
#
loop_
_entity_poly.entity_id
_entity_poly.type
_entity_poly.pdbx_seq_one_letter_code
_entity_poly.pdbx_strand_id
1 'polypeptide(L)'
;MRRSQSNTEAPPTVPPEVQPAPKAEVKPEVKPEPMAKVPTPPTPLGSDEKLVFEHVILPVLTAKCNKCHSEQKSKGELRMDTYEMAMKGGENGKNFVAGKLDESLSIQRIMLPDSDDEHMPPEGKDQLTPEEIALLKWWVEQGASGTQKVNEAKFPAELQSTVDGILKG
;
A
#
# COMPACT_ATOMS: atom_id res chain seq x y z
N MET A 1 -20.97 12.20 73.62
CA MET A 1 -21.40 10.79 73.46
C MET A 1 -21.34 10.41 71.99
N ARG A 2 -20.61 9.33 71.66
CA ARG A 2 -20.89 8.27 70.67
C ARG A 2 -21.69 8.69 69.41
N ARG A 3 -21.26 8.40 68.17
CA ARG A 3 -20.70 7.14 67.67
C ARG A 3 -20.24 7.33 66.21
N SER A 4 -19.17 6.61 65.89
CA SER A 4 -18.73 6.19 64.56
C SER A 4 -19.89 5.89 63.59
N GLN A 5 -19.67 6.19 62.31
CA GLN A 5 -19.75 5.18 61.25
C GLN A 5 -18.93 5.67 60.06
N SER A 6 -17.85 4.93 59.80
CA SER A 6 -17.14 4.92 58.54
C SER A 6 -18.04 4.30 57.48
N ASN A 7 -18.11 4.91 56.30
CA ASN A 7 -18.43 4.17 55.09
C ASN A 7 -17.42 4.56 54.00
N THR A 8 -16.72 3.54 53.51
CA THR A 8 -15.77 3.60 52.41
C THR A 8 -16.55 3.28 51.14
N GLU A 9 -16.61 4.22 50.21
CA GLU A 9 -16.96 3.92 48.82
C GLU A 9 -15.74 4.26 47.96
N ALA A 10 -15.27 3.26 47.22
CA ALA A 10 -14.20 3.40 46.24
C ALA A 10 -14.69 4.23 45.04
N PRO A 11 -13.84 5.06 44.42
CA PRO A 11 -14.27 5.85 43.26
C PRO A 11 -14.46 4.97 42.02
N PRO A 12 -15.42 5.31 41.13
CA PRO A 12 -15.55 4.66 39.83
C PRO A 12 -14.36 5.02 38.93
N THR A 13 -13.67 4.02 38.40
CA THR A 13 -12.64 4.19 37.37
C THR A 13 -13.30 4.57 36.06
N VAL A 14 -13.22 5.86 35.69
CA VAL A 14 -13.61 6.35 34.37
C VAL A 14 -12.51 5.97 33.37
N PRO A 15 -12.81 5.32 32.23
CA PRO A 15 -11.82 5.10 31.18
C PRO A 15 -11.37 6.46 30.59
N PRO A 16 -10.09 6.62 30.19
CA PRO A 16 -9.65 7.89 29.62
C PRO A 16 -10.39 8.19 28.32
N GLU A 17 -11.02 9.35 28.32
CA GLU A 17 -11.63 10.00 27.16
C GLU A 17 -10.58 10.14 26.04
N VAL A 18 -10.84 9.46 24.92
CA VAL A 18 -10.06 9.61 23.69
C VAL A 18 -10.39 10.99 23.13
N GLN A 19 -9.46 11.93 23.33
CA GLN A 19 -9.52 13.24 22.70
C GLN A 19 -9.57 13.08 21.17
N PRO A 20 -10.46 13.77 20.44
CA PRO A 20 -10.44 13.76 19.00
C PRO A 20 -9.14 14.39 18.49
N ALA A 21 -8.43 13.67 17.63
CA ALA A 21 -7.24 14.19 16.96
C ALA A 21 -7.59 15.49 16.22
N PRO A 22 -6.74 16.53 16.32
CA PRO A 22 -7.00 17.81 15.66
C PRO A 22 -6.99 17.64 14.15
N LYS A 23 -8.00 18.20 13.47
CA LYS A 23 -8.00 18.41 12.03
C LYS A 23 -6.82 19.31 11.68
N ALA A 24 -5.77 18.73 11.13
CA ALA A 24 -4.71 19.49 10.49
C ALA A 24 -5.18 19.86 9.08
N GLU A 25 -5.86 21.01 8.97
CA GLU A 25 -5.79 21.82 7.77
C GLU A 25 -4.33 22.22 7.58
N VAL A 26 -3.67 21.62 6.59
CA VAL A 26 -2.48 22.23 5.98
C VAL A 26 -2.60 22.08 4.47
N LYS A 27 -3.08 23.15 3.84
CA LYS A 27 -2.73 23.47 2.46
C LYS A 27 -1.24 23.88 2.49
N PRO A 28 -0.43 23.33 1.58
CA PRO A 28 0.31 24.23 0.73
C PRO A 28 -0.05 23.90 -0.71
N GLU A 29 -0.47 24.93 -1.41
CA GLU A 29 -0.57 24.98 -2.85
C GLU A 29 0.85 24.74 -3.40
N VAL A 30 1.14 23.49 -3.75
CA VAL A 30 2.32 23.18 -4.56
C VAL A 30 1.99 23.68 -5.95
N LYS A 31 2.57 24.84 -6.27
CA LYS A 31 2.61 25.42 -7.61
C LYS A 31 2.93 24.31 -8.63
N PRO A 32 2.09 24.06 -9.65
CA PRO A 32 2.40 23.05 -10.64
C PRO A 32 3.65 23.50 -11.39
N GLU A 33 4.75 22.77 -11.23
CA GLU A 33 5.86 22.84 -12.17
C GLU A 33 5.33 22.37 -13.54
N PRO A 34 5.69 23.04 -14.63
CA PRO A 34 5.07 22.77 -15.92
C PRO A 34 5.40 21.34 -16.33
N MET A 35 4.35 20.55 -16.53
CA MET A 35 4.40 19.26 -17.21
C MET A 35 5.26 19.43 -18.45
N ALA A 36 6.49 18.91 -18.39
CA ALA A 36 7.32 18.77 -19.54
C ALA A 36 6.53 17.91 -20.54
N LYS A 37 6.28 18.52 -21.69
CA LYS A 37 5.54 17.98 -22.84
C LYS A 37 5.87 16.51 -23.04
N VAL A 38 4.86 15.65 -22.96
CA VAL A 38 4.96 14.24 -23.38
C VAL A 38 5.28 14.24 -24.89
N PRO A 39 6.47 13.78 -25.33
CA PRO A 39 6.71 13.55 -26.75
C PRO A 39 6.04 12.24 -27.17
N THR A 40 5.69 12.19 -28.46
CA THR A 40 5.21 11.09 -29.31
C THR A 40 5.60 9.64 -28.93
N PRO A 41 4.80 8.63 -29.35
CA PRO A 41 4.95 7.25 -28.87
C PRO A 41 6.26 6.62 -29.37
N PRO A 42 7.07 5.99 -28.52
CA PRO A 42 8.22 5.25 -29.00
C PRO A 42 7.83 3.83 -29.40
N THR A 43 8.48 3.37 -30.46
CA THR A 43 9.10 2.04 -30.63
C THR A 43 8.91 1.06 -29.45
N PRO A 44 8.70 -0.25 -29.69
CA PRO A 44 8.61 -1.24 -28.61
C PRO A 44 9.78 -1.08 -27.63
N LEU A 45 9.46 -0.67 -26.40
CA LEU A 45 10.43 -0.42 -25.35
C LEU A 45 11.29 -1.67 -25.18
N GLY A 46 12.59 -1.54 -25.41
CA GLY A 46 13.56 -2.48 -24.86
C GLY A 46 13.43 -2.51 -23.34
N SER A 47 13.89 -3.59 -22.70
CA SER A 47 13.89 -3.70 -21.23
C SER A 47 14.57 -2.50 -20.53
N ASP A 48 15.39 -1.74 -21.26
CA ASP A 48 16.06 -0.51 -20.82
C ASP A 48 15.16 0.69 -20.53
N GLU A 49 13.92 0.68 -21.03
CA GLU A 49 12.96 1.77 -20.81
C GLU A 49 11.80 1.36 -19.88
N LYS A 50 11.67 0.06 -19.57
CA LYS A 50 10.58 -0.43 -18.74
C LYS A 50 10.74 0.04 -17.29
N LEU A 51 9.65 0.51 -16.71
CA LEU A 51 9.59 0.93 -15.31
C LEU A 51 9.17 -0.23 -14.41
N VAL A 52 9.83 -0.37 -13.26
CA VAL A 52 9.52 -1.39 -12.24
C VAL A 52 8.07 -1.31 -11.81
N PHE A 53 7.55 -0.11 -11.48
CA PHE A 53 6.16 0.00 -11.05
C PHE A 53 5.20 -0.42 -12.17
N GLU A 54 5.26 0.25 -13.32
CA GLU A 54 4.27 0.08 -14.38
C GLU A 54 4.32 -1.30 -15.05
N HIS A 55 5.52 -1.88 -15.21
CA HIS A 55 5.71 -3.11 -15.98
C HIS A 55 5.90 -4.36 -15.11
N VAL A 56 6.13 -4.22 -13.81
CA VAL A 56 6.39 -5.35 -12.91
C VAL A 56 5.40 -5.38 -11.74
N ILE A 57 5.21 -4.26 -11.04
CA ILE A 57 4.34 -4.20 -9.85
C ILE A 57 2.86 -4.06 -10.21
N LEU A 58 2.52 -3.15 -11.12
CA LEU A 58 1.14 -2.87 -11.51
C LEU A 58 0.42 -4.08 -12.12
N PRO A 59 1.08 -4.97 -12.92
CA PRO A 59 0.46 -6.22 -13.35
C PRO A 59 0.02 -7.12 -12.17
N VAL A 60 0.83 -7.22 -11.12
CA VAL A 60 0.48 -7.97 -9.89
C VAL A 60 -0.72 -7.32 -9.20
N LEU A 61 -0.69 -6.00 -9.00
CA LEU A 61 -1.82 -5.26 -8.40
C LEU A 61 -3.09 -5.39 -9.25
N THR A 62 -2.95 -5.40 -10.58
CA THR A 62 -4.07 -5.55 -11.51
C THR A 62 -4.73 -6.92 -11.38
N ALA A 63 -3.92 -7.98 -11.31
CA ALA A 63 -4.42 -9.34 -11.18
C ALA A 63 -5.10 -9.58 -9.81
N LYS A 64 -4.53 -9.04 -8.73
CA LYS A 64 -4.86 -9.43 -7.35
C LYS A 64 -5.73 -8.42 -6.61
N CYS A 65 -5.60 -7.13 -6.90
CA CYS A 65 -6.18 -6.05 -6.11
C CYS A 65 -7.28 -5.26 -6.85
N ASN A 66 -7.09 -4.99 -8.15
CA ASN A 66 -7.93 -4.04 -8.90
C ASN A 66 -9.37 -4.52 -9.14
N LYS A 67 -9.67 -5.80 -8.90
CA LYS A 67 -11.06 -6.32 -8.88
C LYS A 67 -11.93 -5.65 -7.80
N CYS A 68 -11.32 -5.12 -6.74
CA CYS A 68 -12.01 -4.44 -5.64
C CYS A 68 -11.45 -3.05 -5.27
N HIS A 69 -10.27 -2.69 -5.76
CA HIS A 69 -9.57 -1.45 -5.48
C HIS A 69 -9.15 -0.73 -6.77
N SER A 70 -10.11 -0.40 -7.63
CA SER A 70 -9.95 0.30 -8.91
C SER A 70 -11.00 1.39 -9.09
N GLU A 71 -10.98 2.07 -10.24
CA GLU A 71 -11.93 3.15 -10.53
C GLU A 71 -13.38 2.73 -10.46
N GLN A 72 -13.65 1.54 -10.96
CA GLN A 72 -15.01 1.01 -11.03
C GLN A 72 -15.49 0.54 -9.65
N LYS A 73 -14.55 0.22 -8.75
CA LYS A 73 -14.85 -0.28 -7.41
C LYS A 73 -13.72 0.05 -6.46
N SER A 74 -13.98 0.97 -5.53
CA SER A 74 -12.98 1.45 -4.56
C SER A 74 -13.40 1.09 -3.13
N LYS A 75 -13.38 -0.21 -2.80
CA LYS A 75 -13.59 -0.63 -1.40
C LYS A 75 -12.52 0.04 -0.52
N GLY A 76 -12.87 0.48 0.68
CA GLY A 76 -11.87 1.11 1.54
C GLY A 76 -11.50 2.54 1.12
N GLU A 77 -12.25 3.17 0.20
CA GLU A 77 -11.82 4.34 -0.60
C GLU A 77 -10.43 4.16 -1.26
N LEU A 78 -10.02 2.90 -1.45
CA LEU A 78 -8.67 2.53 -1.88
C LEU A 78 -8.66 2.18 -3.37
N ARG A 79 -7.63 2.69 -4.05
CA ARG A 79 -7.40 2.58 -5.49
C ARG A 79 -5.95 2.15 -5.71
N MET A 80 -5.71 1.14 -6.56
CA MET A 80 -4.39 0.56 -6.83
C MET A 80 -4.08 0.43 -8.33
N ASP A 81 -4.89 1.05 -9.17
CA ASP A 81 -4.80 1.00 -10.63
C ASP A 81 -3.84 2.04 -11.23
N THR A 82 -3.37 3.01 -10.43
CA THR A 82 -2.26 3.90 -10.79
C THR A 82 -1.27 4.02 -9.64
N TYR A 83 -0.07 4.50 -9.93
CA TYR A 83 0.97 4.74 -8.92
C TYR A 83 0.49 5.73 -7.85
N GLU A 84 0.00 6.88 -8.28
CA GLU A 84 -0.42 7.98 -7.40
C GLU A 84 -1.51 7.52 -6.44
N MET A 85 -2.48 6.76 -6.97
CA MET A 85 -3.59 6.27 -6.17
C MET A 85 -3.16 5.16 -5.20
N ALA A 86 -2.31 4.24 -5.66
CA ALA A 86 -1.75 3.19 -4.82
C ALA A 86 -0.92 3.75 -3.65
N MET A 87 -0.22 4.86 -3.86
CA MET A 87 0.58 5.55 -2.83
C MET A 87 -0.27 6.45 -1.92
N LYS A 88 -1.36 7.03 -2.44
CA LYS A 88 -2.28 7.88 -1.66
C LYS A 88 -2.94 7.11 -0.50
N GLY A 89 -3.34 5.86 -0.75
CA GLY A 89 -4.07 5.05 0.20
C GLY A 89 -5.58 5.32 0.22
N GLY A 90 -6.25 4.88 1.28
CA GLY A 90 -7.71 4.92 1.41
C GLY A 90 -8.18 5.36 2.79
N GLU A 91 -9.39 4.96 3.19
CA GLU A 91 -10.02 5.35 4.46
C GLU A 91 -9.19 4.95 5.70
N ASN A 92 -8.41 3.87 5.57
CA ASN A 92 -7.54 3.36 6.63
C ASN A 92 -6.16 4.03 6.67
N GLY A 93 -5.90 5.01 5.80
CA GLY A 93 -4.62 5.72 5.72
C GLY A 93 -3.73 5.23 4.57
N LYS A 94 -2.42 5.44 4.73
CA LYS A 94 -1.42 5.14 3.69
C LYS A 94 -1.37 3.65 3.39
N ASN A 95 -1.36 3.32 2.10
CA ASN A 95 -1.38 1.93 1.66
C ASN A 95 0.03 1.34 1.53
N PHE A 96 0.93 2.09 0.90
CA PHE A 96 2.36 1.80 0.86
C PHE A 96 3.14 2.97 1.45
N VAL A 97 4.16 2.68 2.23
CA VAL A 97 5.08 3.65 2.84
C VAL A 97 6.49 3.31 2.38
N ALA A 98 7.07 4.19 1.57
CA ALA A 98 8.39 4.02 0.98
C ALA A 98 9.45 3.67 2.05
N GLY A 99 10.14 2.55 1.85
CA GLY A 99 11.18 2.02 2.73
C GLY A 99 10.68 1.39 4.03
N LYS A 100 9.36 1.26 4.23
CA LYS A 100 8.78 0.82 5.50
C LYS A 100 7.68 -0.22 5.31
N LEU A 101 8.08 -1.48 5.37
CA LEU A 101 7.15 -2.61 5.28
C LEU A 101 6.11 -2.60 6.41
N ASP A 102 6.57 -2.40 7.64
CA ASP A 102 5.71 -2.48 8.82
C ASP A 102 4.73 -1.30 8.94
N GLU A 103 4.93 -0.21 8.18
CA GLU A 103 3.99 0.91 8.09
C GLU A 103 3.10 0.83 6.83
N SER A 104 3.31 -0.17 5.97
CA SER A 104 2.56 -0.35 4.72
C SER A 104 1.39 -1.31 4.93
N LEU A 105 0.16 -0.77 4.98
CA LEU A 105 -1.05 -1.57 5.23
C LEU A 105 -1.26 -2.69 4.21
N SER A 106 -0.94 -2.49 2.94
CA SER A 106 -1.00 -3.58 1.96
C SER A 106 -0.08 -4.73 2.32
N ILE A 107 1.15 -4.42 2.76
CA ILE A 107 2.12 -5.45 3.16
C ILE A 107 1.65 -6.18 4.41
N GLN A 108 1.08 -5.47 5.38
CA GLN A 108 0.52 -6.10 6.58
C GLN A 108 -0.62 -7.07 6.20
N ARG A 109 -1.56 -6.62 5.36
CA ARG A 109 -2.75 -7.41 4.99
C ARG A 109 -2.45 -8.65 4.17
N ILE A 110 -1.52 -8.59 3.22
CA ILE A 110 -1.13 -9.77 2.41
C ILE A 110 -0.32 -10.80 3.21
N MET A 111 0.18 -10.43 4.40
CA MET A 111 0.95 -11.27 5.29
C MET A 111 0.10 -11.90 6.41
N LEU A 112 -1.19 -11.55 6.49
CA LEU A 112 -2.12 -12.18 7.41
C LEU A 112 -2.42 -13.62 6.96
N PRO A 113 -2.89 -14.49 7.88
CA PRO A 113 -3.42 -15.78 7.48
C PRO A 113 -4.64 -15.62 6.57
N ASP A 114 -4.82 -16.49 5.57
CA ASP A 114 -5.97 -16.47 4.66
C ASP A 114 -7.35 -16.48 5.37
N SER A 115 -7.40 -16.99 6.61
CA SER A 115 -8.60 -17.03 7.45
C SER A 115 -8.91 -15.73 8.19
N ASP A 116 -8.03 -14.73 8.13
CA ASP A 116 -8.20 -13.44 8.78
C ASP A 116 -9.14 -12.54 7.95
N ASP A 117 -10.08 -11.87 8.61
CA ASP A 117 -11.05 -10.99 7.94
C ASP A 117 -10.39 -9.78 7.26
N GLU A 118 -9.21 -9.37 7.72
CA GLU A 118 -8.43 -8.28 7.11
C GLU A 118 -7.46 -8.76 6.03
N HIS A 119 -7.34 -10.09 5.83
CA HIS A 119 -6.48 -10.66 4.80
C HIS A 119 -6.88 -10.20 3.41
N MET A 120 -5.88 -9.90 2.60
CA MET A 120 -6.08 -9.48 1.22
C MET A 120 -5.18 -10.28 0.29
N PRO A 121 -5.70 -10.75 -0.87
CA PRO A 121 -7.10 -10.73 -1.28
C PRO A 121 -7.99 -11.59 -0.38
N PRO A 122 -9.30 -11.30 -0.25
CA PRO A 122 -10.19 -12.09 0.60
C PRO A 122 -10.25 -13.57 0.21
N GLU A 123 -10.65 -14.43 1.14
CA GLU A 123 -10.81 -15.86 0.89
C GLU A 123 -11.64 -16.14 -0.38
N GLY A 124 -11.21 -17.13 -1.16
CA GLY A 124 -11.86 -17.51 -2.43
C GLY A 124 -11.55 -16.55 -3.60
N LYS A 125 -10.63 -15.59 -3.43
CA LYS A 125 -10.03 -14.81 -4.52
C LYS A 125 -8.63 -15.29 -4.84
N ASP A 126 -8.14 -14.91 -6.02
CA ASP A 126 -6.80 -15.25 -6.49
C ASP A 126 -5.75 -14.66 -5.55
N GLN A 127 -5.12 -15.51 -4.74
CA GLN A 127 -4.10 -15.12 -3.77
C GLN A 127 -2.77 -14.79 -4.44
N LEU A 128 -1.92 -14.04 -3.75
CA LEU A 128 -0.55 -13.80 -4.20
C LEU A 128 0.29 -15.06 -4.02
N THR A 129 1.23 -15.31 -4.92
CA THR A 129 2.29 -16.30 -4.70
C THR A 129 3.34 -15.76 -3.73
N PRO A 130 4.16 -16.62 -3.10
CA PRO A 130 5.26 -16.17 -2.26
C PRO A 130 6.22 -15.21 -2.97
N GLU A 131 6.46 -15.41 -4.26
CA GLU A 131 7.31 -14.57 -5.09
C GLU A 131 6.66 -13.21 -5.40
N GLU A 132 5.34 -13.17 -5.63
CA GLU A 132 4.59 -11.92 -5.80
C GLU A 132 4.60 -11.09 -4.50
N ILE A 133 4.43 -11.74 -3.35
CA ILE A 133 4.55 -11.08 -2.03
C ILE A 133 5.97 -10.54 -1.83
N ALA A 134 6.99 -11.36 -2.09
CA ALA A 134 8.38 -10.96 -1.95
C ALA A 134 8.75 -9.80 -2.90
N LEU A 135 8.19 -9.78 -4.11
CA LEU A 135 8.36 -8.71 -5.08
C LEU A 135 7.75 -7.38 -4.62
N LEU A 136 6.52 -7.40 -4.06
CA LEU A 136 5.90 -6.21 -3.47
C LEU A 136 6.71 -5.68 -2.28
N LYS A 137 7.16 -6.58 -1.40
CA LYS A 137 8.02 -6.21 -0.26
C LYS A 137 9.31 -5.57 -0.73
N TRP A 138 10.03 -6.21 -1.65
CA TRP A 138 11.27 -5.68 -2.21
C TRP A 138 11.06 -4.28 -2.79
N TRP A 139 10.00 -4.06 -3.58
CA TRP A 139 9.72 -2.74 -4.16
C TRP A 139 9.47 -1.67 -3.10
N VAL A 140 8.71 -1.99 -2.04
CA VAL A 140 8.49 -1.06 -0.92
C VAL A 140 9.80 -0.78 -0.18
N GLU A 141 10.62 -1.79 0.09
CA GLU A 141 11.95 -1.64 0.73
C GLU A 141 12.89 -0.74 -0.10
N GLN A 142 12.82 -0.83 -1.44
CA GLN A 142 13.58 0.03 -2.35
C GLN A 142 13.03 1.46 -2.47
N GLY A 143 12.02 1.82 -1.66
CA GLY A 143 11.46 3.16 -1.61
C GLY A 143 10.19 3.35 -2.42
N ALA A 144 9.55 2.27 -2.87
CA ALA A 144 8.28 2.29 -3.60
C ALA A 144 8.29 3.28 -4.79
N SER A 145 9.38 3.26 -5.57
CA SER A 145 9.57 4.21 -6.67
C SER A 145 8.63 3.92 -7.84
N GLY A 146 7.96 4.96 -8.35
CA GLY A 146 7.16 4.89 -9.57
C GLY A 146 7.99 4.98 -10.86
N THR A 147 9.23 5.44 -10.78
CA THR A 147 10.06 5.78 -11.96
C THR A 147 11.37 4.99 -12.04
N GLN A 148 11.59 4.02 -11.15
CA GLN A 148 12.77 3.16 -11.22
C GLN A 148 12.70 2.30 -12.49
N LYS A 149 13.81 2.24 -13.23
CA LYS A 149 13.93 1.39 -14.43
C LYS A 149 14.28 -0.04 -14.06
N VAL A 150 13.78 -0.99 -14.84
CA VAL A 150 14.02 -2.43 -14.64
C VAL A 150 15.50 -2.79 -14.80
N ASN A 151 16.21 -2.20 -15.77
CA ASN A 151 17.63 -2.48 -16.00
C ASN A 151 18.57 -1.91 -14.91
N GLU A 152 18.11 -0.93 -14.14
CA GLU A 152 18.84 -0.33 -13.02
C GLU A 152 18.46 -0.99 -11.68
N ALA A 153 17.35 -1.74 -11.64
CA ALA A 153 16.88 -2.44 -10.47
C ALA A 153 17.70 -3.69 -10.17
N LYS A 154 18.14 -3.83 -8.92
CA LYS A 154 18.86 -5.00 -8.42
C LYS A 154 17.86 -5.97 -7.80
N PHE A 155 17.15 -6.71 -8.63
CA PHE A 155 16.26 -7.77 -8.15
C PHE A 155 17.07 -8.89 -7.46
N PRO A 156 16.58 -9.43 -6.33
CA PRO A 156 17.08 -10.68 -5.79
C PRO A 156 17.00 -11.82 -6.80
N ALA A 157 17.93 -12.77 -6.72
CA ALA A 157 18.01 -13.88 -7.67
C ALA A 157 16.73 -14.72 -7.67
N GLU A 158 16.09 -14.90 -6.51
CA GLU A 158 14.81 -15.62 -6.41
C GLU A 158 13.65 -14.93 -7.14
N LEU A 159 13.71 -13.61 -7.37
CA LEU A 159 12.66 -12.86 -8.05
C LEU A 159 12.86 -12.75 -9.56
N GLN A 160 14.07 -13.04 -10.06
CA GLN A 160 14.40 -12.83 -11.47
C GLN A 160 13.46 -13.60 -12.42
N SER A 161 13.13 -14.85 -12.09
CA SER A 161 12.23 -15.67 -12.92
C SER A 161 10.80 -15.12 -12.95
N THR A 162 10.31 -14.62 -11.82
CA THR A 162 8.99 -13.98 -11.69
C THR A 162 8.95 -12.68 -12.49
N VAL A 163 9.97 -11.84 -12.36
CA VAL A 163 10.10 -10.59 -13.11
C VAL A 163 10.14 -10.87 -14.62
N ASP A 164 10.97 -11.80 -15.07
CA ASP A 164 11.07 -12.18 -16.48
C ASP A 164 9.74 -12.72 -17.02
N GLY A 165 9.00 -13.48 -16.19
CA GLY A 165 7.68 -14.00 -16.54
C GLY A 165 6.66 -12.88 -16.74
N ILE A 166 6.61 -11.92 -15.82
CA ILE A 166 5.72 -10.75 -15.90
C ILE A 166 6.07 -9.90 -17.13
N LEU A 167 7.35 -9.69 -17.42
CA LEU A 167 7.79 -8.84 -18.53
C LEU A 167 7.58 -9.43 -19.93
N LYS A 168 7.28 -10.73 -20.03
CA LYS A 168 7.04 -11.47 -21.28
C LYS A 168 5.55 -11.68 -21.58
N GLY A 169 4.69 -11.60 -20.56
CA GLY A 169 3.23 -11.72 -20.69
C GLY A 169 2.58 -10.43 -21.16
#